data_AF-A0A1I6MB13-F1
#
_entry.id   AF-A0A1I6MB13-F1
#
_cell.length_a   1.000
_cell.length_b   1.000
_cell.length_c   1.000
_cell.angle_alpha   90.00
_cell.angle_beta   90.00
_cell.angle_gamma   90.00
#
_symmetry.space_group_name_H-M   'P 1'
#
loop_
_entity.id
_entity.type
_entity.pdbx_description
1 polymer ?
#
loop_
_entity_poly.entity_id
_entity_poly.type
_entity_poly.pdbx_seq_one_letter_code
_entity_poly.pdbx_strand_id
1 'polypeptide(L)'
;MSTSAALDDRVVLRFLATPADTAAGGRSVAAGSVMEWIDKAGYACAVGWSGAYCVTAYVGNVRHRRPIPPSSLIEVQARIIHTGRTSMHVVVTVSSADVSTRRYTPATTCVLIFVAKDADGRPAPVPPWIPVTRSDRKLADAAIERMDSRAQIKRLMLDEAYSEESAAPRTTLRFLVPPGVVNFGGKAHGGTVMRWIDEAAYACAVGWAGADPLADHAIGVYSGGIHFLAPVRIGELVEVDARIILTSPHSMHISTRVSTADPRRPDDLTLTTQCLSVFVVPDDGGVAMAVPQWQPTLPEDVRLHEHAREIVRLRETIVPLAASLTLEP
;
A
#
# COMPACT_ATOMS: atom_id res chain seq x y z
N MET A 1 -20.85 -26.97 26.21
CA MET A 1 -19.62 -26.16 26.14
C MET A 1 -18.99 -26.42 24.79
N SER A 2 -19.23 -25.54 23.82
CA SER A 2 -18.65 -25.66 22.48
C SER A 2 -17.16 -25.33 22.58
N THR A 3 -16.31 -26.29 22.29
CA THR A 3 -14.88 -26.07 22.04
C THR A 3 -14.78 -25.13 20.84
N SER A 4 -14.53 -23.84 21.11
CA SER A 4 -14.10 -22.88 20.11
C SER A 4 -12.92 -23.51 19.37
N ALA A 5 -13.07 -23.83 18.09
CA ALA A 5 -11.92 -24.06 17.24
C ALA A 5 -10.98 -22.86 17.45
N ALA A 6 -9.69 -23.11 17.68
CA ALA A 6 -8.73 -22.03 17.76
C ALA A 6 -8.80 -21.28 16.43
N LEU A 7 -9.16 -20.00 16.47
CA LEU A 7 -9.14 -19.15 15.28
C LEU A 7 -7.68 -19.08 14.82
N ASP A 8 -7.43 -19.41 13.56
CA ASP A 8 -6.09 -19.33 13.00
C ASP A 8 -5.73 -17.85 12.83
N ASP A 9 -4.71 -17.41 13.58
CA ASP A 9 -4.23 -16.03 13.53
C ASP A 9 -3.19 -15.82 12.43
N ARG A 10 -2.92 -16.84 11.61
CA ARG A 10 -1.89 -16.84 10.57
C ARG A 10 -2.42 -17.32 9.24
N VAL A 11 -1.86 -16.79 8.15
CA VAL A 11 -2.11 -17.24 6.79
C VAL A 11 -0.81 -17.23 6.02
N VAL A 12 -0.58 -18.27 5.21
CA VAL A 12 0.56 -18.33 4.28
C VAL A 12 0.03 -18.57 2.87
N LEU A 13 0.33 -17.64 1.96
CA LEU A 13 0.10 -17.82 0.53
C LEU A 13 1.44 -18.12 -0.15
N ARG A 14 1.47 -19.12 -1.03
CA ARG A 14 2.63 -19.44 -1.87
C ARG A 14 2.22 -19.58 -3.32
N PHE A 15 2.94 -18.92 -4.20
CA PHE A 15 2.67 -18.94 -5.65
C PHE A 15 3.92 -18.51 -6.43
N LEU A 16 3.89 -18.70 -7.74
CA LEU A 16 4.91 -18.20 -8.64
C LEU A 16 4.47 -16.81 -9.16
N ALA A 17 5.38 -15.83 -9.14
CA ALA A 17 5.12 -14.56 -9.80
C ALA A 17 4.93 -14.77 -11.31
N THR A 18 3.90 -14.17 -11.88
CA THR A 18 3.54 -14.28 -13.28
C THR A 18 4.08 -13.09 -14.08
N PRO A 19 4.10 -13.16 -15.42
CA PRO A 19 4.47 -12.01 -16.24
C PRO A 19 3.63 -10.76 -15.96
N ALA A 20 2.34 -10.93 -15.64
CA ALA A 20 1.43 -9.84 -15.31
C ALA A 20 1.80 -9.09 -14.01
N ASP A 21 2.61 -9.70 -13.14
CA ASP A 21 3.07 -9.08 -11.90
C ASP A 21 4.31 -8.19 -12.12
N THR A 22 4.91 -8.23 -13.30
CA THR A 22 6.18 -7.54 -13.61
C THR A 22 5.96 -6.05 -13.83
N ALA A 23 6.83 -5.22 -13.29
CA ALA A 23 6.85 -3.79 -13.56
C ALA A 23 7.05 -3.52 -15.05
N ALA A 24 6.59 -2.37 -15.54
CA ALA A 24 6.65 -2.06 -16.97
C ALA A 24 8.09 -2.07 -17.52
N GLY A 25 9.10 -1.72 -16.71
CA GLY A 25 10.52 -1.85 -17.07
C GLY A 25 11.06 -3.29 -17.16
N GLY A 26 10.26 -4.33 -16.87
CA GLY A 26 10.61 -5.74 -17.07
C GLY A 26 11.65 -6.34 -16.11
N ARG A 27 12.34 -5.52 -15.30
CA ARG A 27 13.47 -5.94 -14.45
C ARG A 27 13.08 -6.47 -13.07
N SER A 28 11.88 -6.15 -12.60
CA SER A 28 11.40 -6.53 -11.27
C SER A 28 9.88 -6.64 -11.23
N VAL A 29 9.35 -7.28 -10.20
CA VAL A 29 7.92 -7.27 -9.88
C VAL A 29 7.49 -5.84 -9.50
N ALA A 30 6.33 -5.42 -10.00
CA ALA A 30 5.75 -4.11 -9.67
C ALA A 30 5.40 -3.99 -8.19
N ALA A 31 5.60 -2.81 -7.60
CA ALA A 31 5.23 -2.57 -6.20
C ALA A 31 3.71 -2.74 -5.99
N GLY A 32 2.90 -2.38 -7.00
CA GLY A 32 1.46 -2.62 -7.05
C GLY A 32 1.08 -4.08 -6.90
N SER A 33 1.79 -4.99 -7.59
CA SER A 33 1.57 -6.44 -7.47
C SER A 33 1.87 -6.94 -6.07
N VAL A 34 2.98 -6.47 -5.47
CA VAL A 34 3.34 -6.80 -4.08
C VAL A 34 2.26 -6.32 -3.11
N MET A 35 1.75 -5.09 -3.28
CA MET A 35 0.66 -4.55 -2.46
C MET A 35 -0.64 -5.35 -2.61
N GLU A 36 -0.96 -5.84 -3.80
CA GLU A 36 -2.12 -6.69 -4.02
C GLU A 36 -2.01 -8.04 -3.28
N TRP A 37 -0.83 -8.67 -3.31
CA TRP A 37 -0.61 -9.91 -2.57
C TRP A 37 -0.65 -9.71 -1.06
N ILE A 38 -0.13 -8.58 -0.59
CA ILE A 38 -0.19 -8.16 0.81
C ILE A 38 -1.65 -8.03 1.27
N ASP A 39 -2.51 -7.36 0.49
CA ASP A 39 -3.94 -7.23 0.80
C ASP A 39 -4.65 -8.58 0.78
N LYS A 40 -4.39 -9.44 -0.20
CA LYS A 40 -4.97 -10.79 -0.31
C LYS A 40 -4.67 -11.64 0.94
N ALA A 41 -3.40 -11.71 1.35
CA ALA A 41 -3.00 -12.48 2.53
C ALA A 41 -3.55 -11.86 3.83
N GLY A 42 -3.47 -10.53 3.95
CA GLY A 42 -3.97 -9.81 5.11
C GLY A 42 -5.48 -9.95 5.28
N TYR A 43 -6.24 -9.86 4.18
CA TYR A 43 -7.68 -10.03 4.16
C TYR A 43 -8.10 -11.44 4.56
N ALA A 44 -7.44 -12.46 3.99
CA ALA A 44 -7.70 -13.86 4.35
C ALA A 44 -7.46 -14.11 5.85
N CYS A 45 -6.39 -13.54 6.41
CA CYS A 45 -6.09 -13.63 7.84
C CYS A 45 -7.16 -12.91 8.69
N ALA A 46 -7.56 -11.70 8.31
CA ALA A 46 -8.58 -10.93 9.01
C ALA A 46 -9.97 -11.60 8.99
N VAL A 47 -10.38 -12.15 7.84
CA VAL A 47 -11.66 -12.87 7.71
C VAL A 47 -11.61 -14.20 8.47
N GLY A 48 -10.50 -14.93 8.39
CA GLY A 48 -10.29 -16.16 9.15
C GLY A 48 -10.40 -15.95 10.67
N TRP A 49 -9.83 -14.84 11.16
CA TRP A 49 -9.90 -14.48 12.58
C TRP A 49 -11.27 -13.96 13.01
N SER A 50 -11.87 -13.05 12.25
CA SER A 50 -13.14 -12.41 12.64
C SER A 50 -14.38 -13.26 12.37
N GLY A 51 -14.32 -14.19 11.41
CA GLY A 51 -15.50 -14.88 10.88
C GLY A 51 -16.49 -13.94 10.16
N ALA A 52 -16.08 -12.72 9.83
CA ALA A 52 -16.93 -11.68 9.27
C ALA A 52 -16.33 -11.07 7.98
N TYR A 53 -17.19 -10.38 7.21
CA TYR A 53 -16.70 -9.56 6.11
C TYR A 53 -15.79 -8.46 6.65
N CYS A 54 -14.66 -8.23 5.98
CA CYS A 54 -13.69 -7.21 6.38
C CYS A 54 -13.54 -6.14 5.29
N VAL A 55 -13.08 -4.96 5.67
CA VAL A 55 -12.59 -3.94 4.73
C VAL A 55 -11.21 -3.46 5.15
N THR A 56 -10.34 -3.23 4.18
CA THR A 56 -9.02 -2.63 4.40
C THR A 56 -9.20 -1.16 4.76
N ALA A 57 -8.84 -0.75 5.97
CA ALA A 57 -8.96 0.64 6.43
C ALA A 57 -7.65 1.41 6.27
N TYR A 58 -6.52 0.71 6.34
CA TYR A 58 -5.19 1.30 6.27
C TYR A 58 -4.16 0.29 5.80
N VAL A 59 -3.21 0.76 4.99
CA VAL A 59 -1.97 0.04 4.68
C VAL A 59 -0.78 0.95 4.98
N GLY A 60 0.13 0.48 5.83
CA GLY A 60 1.20 1.30 6.40
C GLY A 60 2.61 0.93 5.96
N ASN A 61 3.40 1.97 5.66
CA ASN A 61 4.87 1.96 5.56
C ASN A 61 5.41 0.75 4.79
N VAL A 62 4.85 0.49 3.59
CA VAL A 62 5.30 -0.58 2.70
C VAL A 62 6.66 -0.16 2.17
N ARG A 63 7.73 -0.72 2.73
CA ARG A 63 9.11 -0.50 2.29
C ARG A 63 9.61 -1.72 1.55
N HIS A 64 9.98 -1.51 0.28
CA HIS A 64 10.60 -2.55 -0.53
C HIS A 64 12.11 -2.54 -0.24
N ARG A 65 12.59 -3.54 0.50
CA ARG A 65 14.01 -3.60 0.93
C ARG A 65 14.94 -4.03 -0.18
N ARG A 66 14.42 -4.79 -1.13
CA ARG A 66 15.12 -5.25 -2.33
C ARG A 66 14.11 -5.47 -3.44
N PRO A 67 14.51 -5.31 -4.71
CA PRO A 67 13.72 -5.75 -5.85
C PRO A 67 13.42 -7.25 -5.77
N ILE A 68 12.25 -7.63 -6.25
CA ILE A 68 11.89 -9.04 -6.46
C ILE A 68 12.06 -9.33 -7.95
N PRO A 69 12.94 -10.27 -8.34
CA PRO A 69 13.07 -10.65 -9.75
C PRO A 69 11.77 -11.21 -10.32
N PRO A 70 11.47 -10.99 -11.61
CA PRO A 70 10.36 -11.64 -12.28
C PRO A 70 10.45 -13.16 -12.16
N SER A 71 9.31 -13.85 -12.22
CA SER A 71 9.23 -15.32 -12.14
C SER A 71 9.82 -15.93 -10.85
N SER A 72 9.96 -15.14 -9.77
CA SER A 72 10.35 -15.66 -8.45
C SER A 72 9.23 -16.50 -7.81
N LEU A 73 9.59 -17.47 -6.98
CA LEU A 73 8.66 -18.04 -5.99
C LEU A 73 8.37 -16.99 -4.93
N ILE A 74 7.10 -16.81 -4.60
CA ILE A 74 6.60 -15.84 -3.63
C ILE A 74 6.00 -16.58 -2.44
N GLU A 75 6.31 -16.09 -1.24
CA GLU A 75 5.63 -16.47 -0.02
C GLU A 75 5.16 -15.20 0.71
N VAL A 76 3.87 -15.14 1.01
CA VAL A 76 3.26 -14.04 1.74
C VAL A 76 2.71 -14.59 3.05
N GLN A 77 3.33 -14.21 4.16
CA GLN A 77 2.92 -14.61 5.50
C GLN A 77 2.20 -13.44 6.17
N ALA A 78 0.94 -13.66 6.56
CA ALA A 78 0.12 -12.70 7.30
C ALA A 78 -0.15 -13.24 8.71
N ARG A 79 -0.13 -12.37 9.71
CA ARG A 79 -0.50 -12.73 11.09
C ARG A 79 -1.16 -11.59 11.86
N ILE A 80 -2.12 -11.90 12.71
CA ILE A 80 -2.70 -10.94 13.66
C ILE A 80 -1.61 -10.53 14.66
N ILE A 81 -1.52 -9.24 14.92
CA ILE A 81 -0.60 -8.68 15.93
C ILE A 81 -1.31 -7.83 16.99
N HIS A 82 -2.56 -7.47 16.74
CA HIS A 82 -3.39 -6.72 17.68
C HIS A 82 -4.86 -6.71 17.22
N THR A 83 -5.79 -6.80 18.17
CA THR A 83 -7.22 -6.60 17.94
C THR A 83 -7.74 -5.44 18.78
N GLY A 84 -8.43 -4.50 18.14
CA GLY A 84 -9.29 -3.53 18.82
C GLY A 84 -10.70 -4.09 19.01
N ARG A 85 -11.69 -3.21 19.23
CA ARG A 85 -13.09 -3.65 19.35
C ARG A 85 -13.64 -4.24 18.04
N THR A 86 -13.36 -3.59 16.92
CA THR A 86 -13.89 -3.96 15.58
C THR A 86 -12.80 -4.05 14.51
N SER A 87 -11.54 -3.88 14.92
CA SER A 87 -10.39 -3.74 14.01
C SER A 87 -9.33 -4.79 14.32
N MET A 88 -8.61 -5.22 13.29
CA MET A 88 -7.52 -6.18 13.38
C MET A 88 -6.30 -5.58 12.71
N HIS A 89 -5.19 -5.52 13.43
CA HIS A 89 -3.88 -5.19 12.86
C HIS A 89 -3.22 -6.48 12.42
N VAL A 90 -2.79 -6.50 11.16
CA VAL A 90 -2.19 -7.68 10.53
C VAL A 90 -0.82 -7.27 10.01
N VAL A 91 0.24 -7.93 10.48
CA VAL A 91 1.55 -7.79 9.84
C VAL A 91 1.64 -8.76 8.69
N VAL A 92 2.18 -8.30 7.56
CA VAL A 92 2.40 -9.12 6.38
C VAL A 92 3.85 -9.01 5.95
N THR A 93 4.49 -10.16 5.74
CA THR A 93 5.85 -10.28 5.22
C THR A 93 5.81 -11.01 3.88
N VAL A 94 6.34 -10.36 2.85
CA VAL A 94 6.53 -10.93 1.52
C VAL A 94 7.98 -11.34 1.39
N SER A 95 8.20 -12.61 1.12
CA SER A 95 9.50 -13.20 0.81
C SER A 95 9.51 -13.70 -0.63
N SER A 96 10.68 -13.67 -1.27
CA SER A 96 10.87 -14.30 -2.57
C SER A 96 12.06 -15.26 -2.57
N ALA A 97 11.99 -16.27 -3.43
CA ALA A 97 13.05 -17.25 -3.66
C ALA A 97 13.22 -17.52 -5.15
N ASP A 98 14.44 -17.88 -5.55
CA ASP A 98 14.67 -18.50 -6.85
C ASP A 98 14.09 -19.93 -6.86
N VAL A 99 13.53 -20.35 -8.01
CA VAL A 99 12.84 -21.65 -8.16
C VAL A 99 13.77 -22.83 -7.88
N SER A 100 15.05 -22.72 -8.26
CA SER A 100 16.04 -23.78 -8.09
C SER A 100 16.49 -23.92 -6.64
N THR A 101 16.69 -22.78 -5.94
CA THR A 101 17.23 -22.78 -4.57
C THR A 101 16.15 -22.92 -3.50
N ARG A 102 14.94 -22.41 -3.76
CA ARG A 102 13.80 -22.34 -2.81
C ARG A 102 14.15 -21.69 -1.47
N ARG A 103 15.18 -20.86 -1.43
CA ARG A 103 15.61 -20.13 -0.23
C ARG A 103 14.91 -18.78 -0.16
N TYR A 104 13.83 -18.72 0.60
CA TYR A 104 13.04 -17.51 0.80
C TYR A 104 13.82 -16.45 1.57
N THR A 105 13.84 -15.24 1.03
CA THR A 105 14.41 -14.07 1.68
C THR A 105 13.37 -12.95 1.72
N PRO A 106 13.15 -12.28 2.87
CA PRO A 106 12.17 -11.20 2.96
C PRO A 106 12.51 -10.04 2.03
N ALA A 107 11.50 -9.54 1.33
CA ALA A 107 11.59 -8.37 0.46
C ALA A 107 10.79 -7.19 1.01
N THR A 108 9.60 -7.44 1.57
CA THR A 108 8.71 -6.39 2.06
C THR A 108 8.08 -6.80 3.40
N THR A 109 7.88 -5.85 4.30
CA THR A 109 7.12 -6.04 5.54
C THR A 109 6.28 -4.80 5.80
N CYS A 110 5.00 -4.99 6.10
CA CYS A 110 4.07 -3.90 6.33
C CYS A 110 2.99 -4.30 7.35
N VAL A 111 2.23 -3.32 7.82
CA VAL A 111 1.08 -3.55 8.70
C VAL A 111 -0.17 -3.01 8.01
N LEU A 112 -1.21 -3.85 7.96
CA LEU A 112 -2.55 -3.47 7.52
C LEU A 112 -3.48 -3.39 8.72
N ILE A 113 -4.54 -2.61 8.57
CA ILE A 113 -5.68 -2.64 9.47
C ILE A 113 -6.91 -3.03 8.68
N PHE A 114 -7.56 -4.08 9.15
CA PHE A 114 -8.89 -4.47 8.68
C PHE A 114 -9.94 -4.09 9.71
N VAL A 115 -11.13 -3.73 9.24
CA VAL A 115 -12.31 -3.50 10.07
C VAL A 115 -13.38 -4.51 9.68
N ALA A 116 -13.85 -5.29 10.65
CA ALA A 116 -14.95 -6.22 10.45
C ALA A 116 -16.27 -5.46 10.27
N LYS A 117 -17.15 -5.98 9.42
CA LYS A 117 -18.42 -5.38 9.02
C LYS A 117 -19.57 -6.37 9.23
N ASP A 118 -20.69 -5.87 9.72
CA ASP A 118 -21.95 -6.62 9.76
C ASP A 118 -22.68 -6.56 8.41
N ALA A 119 -23.86 -7.18 8.34
CA ALA A 119 -24.69 -7.23 7.13
C ALA A 119 -25.14 -5.83 6.66
N ASP A 120 -25.24 -4.86 7.56
CA ASP A 120 -25.60 -3.48 7.26
C ASP A 120 -24.38 -2.60 6.90
N GLY A 121 -23.18 -3.18 6.91
CA GLY A 121 -21.92 -2.47 6.64
C GLY A 121 -21.39 -1.63 7.82
N ARG A 122 -21.96 -1.78 9.02
CA ARG A 122 -21.46 -1.13 10.25
C ARG A 122 -20.31 -1.92 10.85
N PRO A 123 -19.39 -1.29 11.60
CA PRO A 123 -18.31 -2.00 12.28
C PRO A 123 -18.83 -3.07 13.24
N ALA A 124 -18.38 -4.32 13.06
CA ALA A 124 -18.77 -5.46 13.88
C ALA A 124 -17.66 -5.81 14.88
N PRO A 125 -18.00 -6.32 16.08
CA PRO A 125 -17.01 -6.75 17.05
C PRO A 125 -16.18 -7.93 16.54
N VAL A 126 -14.90 -7.98 16.91
CA VAL A 126 -13.99 -9.08 16.56
C VAL A 126 -13.56 -9.86 17.82
N PRO A 127 -13.24 -11.16 17.70
CA PRO A 127 -12.65 -11.91 18.81
C PRO A 127 -11.35 -11.25 19.28
N PRO A 128 -11.13 -11.11 20.60
CA PRO A 128 -9.88 -10.56 21.13
C PRO A 128 -8.73 -11.53 20.88
N TRP A 129 -7.61 -11.02 20.36
CA TRP A 129 -6.36 -11.77 20.20
C TRP A 129 -5.44 -11.51 21.39
N ILE A 130 -4.85 -12.58 21.92
CA ILE A 130 -3.95 -12.54 23.08
C ILE A 130 -2.58 -13.10 22.65
N PRO A 131 -1.47 -12.35 22.80
CA PRO A 131 -0.16 -12.78 22.37
C PRO A 131 0.36 -13.96 23.22
N VAL A 132 0.77 -15.06 22.57
CA VAL A 132 1.22 -16.29 23.26
C VAL A 132 2.74 -16.38 23.30
N THR A 133 3.39 -16.16 22.17
CA THR A 133 4.85 -16.31 22.01
C THR A 133 5.61 -15.03 22.35
N ARG A 134 6.93 -15.11 22.41
CA ARG A 134 7.80 -13.93 22.52
C ARG A 134 7.65 -13.01 21.31
N SER A 135 7.53 -13.59 20.11
CA SER A 135 7.38 -12.83 18.87
C SER A 135 6.04 -12.09 18.86
N ASP A 136 4.95 -12.75 19.28
CA ASP A 136 3.62 -12.15 19.41
C ASP A 136 3.64 -10.94 20.33
N ARG A 137 4.21 -11.06 21.55
CA ARG A 137 4.26 -9.96 22.51
C ARG A 137 4.99 -8.74 21.95
N LYS A 138 6.16 -8.96 21.36
CA LYS A 138 6.94 -7.87 20.75
C LYS A 138 6.22 -7.21 19.58
N LEU A 139 5.52 -7.98 18.75
CA LEU A 139 4.75 -7.44 17.64
C LEU A 139 3.51 -6.69 18.11
N ALA A 140 2.89 -7.14 19.20
CA ALA A 140 1.77 -6.46 19.84
C ALA A 140 2.19 -5.10 20.39
N ASP A 141 3.29 -5.06 21.15
CA ASP A 141 3.85 -3.81 21.68
C ASP A 141 4.18 -2.84 20.52
N ALA A 142 4.89 -3.35 19.51
CA ALA A 142 5.24 -2.56 18.34
C ALA A 142 3.99 -2.08 17.57
N ALA A 143 2.89 -2.84 17.54
CA ALA A 143 1.63 -2.44 16.91
C ALA A 143 0.95 -1.29 17.65
N ILE A 144 1.07 -1.26 18.99
CA ILE A 144 0.51 -0.22 19.86
C ILE A 144 1.36 1.04 19.75
N GLU A 145 2.68 0.94 19.87
CA GLU A 145 3.62 2.07 19.82
C GLU A 145 3.48 2.92 18.55
N ARG A 146 3.12 2.31 17.41
CA ARG A 146 2.95 3.02 16.13
C ARG A 146 1.56 3.66 15.93
N MET A 147 0.60 3.41 16.83
CA MET A 147 -0.78 3.88 16.64
C MET A 147 -0.87 5.40 16.56
N ASP A 148 -0.14 6.10 17.43
CA ASP A 148 -0.16 7.57 17.51
C ASP A 148 0.48 8.20 16.28
N SER A 149 1.69 7.76 15.89
CA SER A 149 2.36 8.23 14.67
C SER A 149 1.49 7.98 13.43
N ARG A 150 0.82 6.82 13.36
CA ARG A 150 -0.12 6.53 12.28
C ARG A 150 -1.32 7.48 12.28
N ALA A 151 -1.90 7.76 13.45
CA ALA A 151 -3.03 8.67 13.57
C ALA A 151 -2.64 10.11 13.18
N GLN A 152 -1.43 10.53 13.55
CA GLN A 152 -0.86 11.82 13.16
C GLN A 152 -0.63 11.91 11.65
N ILE A 153 0.03 10.93 11.03
CA ILE A 153 0.24 10.88 9.57
C ILE A 153 -1.11 10.89 8.85
N LYS A 154 -2.09 10.11 9.33
CA LYS A 154 -3.44 10.10 8.76
C LYS A 154 -4.07 11.49 8.77
N ARG A 155 -3.98 12.20 9.90
CA ARG A 155 -4.55 13.53 10.05
C ARG A 155 -3.89 14.51 9.09
N LEU A 156 -2.56 14.56 9.08
CA LEU A 156 -1.79 15.39 8.16
C LEU A 156 -2.21 15.14 6.71
N MET A 157 -2.23 13.88 6.26
CA MET A 157 -2.61 13.58 4.89
C MET A 157 -4.05 13.97 4.54
N LEU A 158 -4.98 14.00 5.51
CA LEU A 158 -6.38 14.36 5.28
C LEU A 158 -6.65 15.85 5.35
N ASP A 159 -5.81 16.61 6.06
CA ASP A 159 -5.98 18.05 6.24
C ASP A 159 -5.58 18.86 5.00
N GLU A 160 -4.87 18.25 4.05
CA GLU A 160 -4.44 18.92 2.82
C GLU A 160 -5.56 19.02 1.77
N ALA A 161 -5.69 20.24 1.23
CA ALA A 161 -6.58 20.54 0.12
C ALA A 161 -5.79 20.51 -1.20
N TYR A 162 -6.44 20.01 -2.24
CA TYR A 162 -5.89 19.97 -3.60
C TYR A 162 -6.83 20.75 -4.50
N SER A 163 -6.27 21.57 -5.37
CA SER A 163 -7.00 22.33 -6.38
C SER A 163 -6.43 22.04 -7.78
N GLU A 164 -7.04 22.66 -8.78
CA GLU A 164 -6.51 22.63 -10.16
C GLU A 164 -5.44 23.70 -10.40
N GLU A 165 -5.23 24.64 -9.47
CA GLU A 165 -4.18 25.66 -9.57
C GLU A 165 -2.83 25.11 -9.09
N SER A 166 -2.26 24.25 -9.92
CA SER A 166 -0.99 23.56 -9.66
C SER A 166 -0.13 23.51 -10.91
N ALA A 167 1.18 23.73 -10.74
CA ALA A 167 2.19 23.54 -11.75
C ALA A 167 2.89 22.19 -11.59
N ALA A 168 2.50 21.39 -10.59
CA ALA A 168 3.09 20.11 -10.29
C ALA A 168 2.97 19.14 -11.49
N PRO A 169 4.05 18.45 -11.87
CA PRO A 169 3.99 17.37 -12.84
C PRO A 169 2.96 16.32 -12.40
N ARG A 170 2.01 16.00 -13.29
CA ARG A 170 0.90 15.11 -12.98
C ARG A 170 0.63 14.07 -14.07
N THR A 171 0.10 12.94 -13.64
CA THR A 171 -0.47 11.92 -14.53
C THR A 171 -1.82 11.50 -13.98
N THR A 172 -2.83 11.50 -14.84
CA THR A 172 -4.20 11.14 -14.47
C THR A 172 -4.65 9.95 -15.31
N LEU A 173 -5.01 8.85 -14.65
CA LEU A 173 -5.63 7.69 -15.29
C LEU A 173 -7.13 7.73 -15.04
N ARG A 174 -7.94 7.57 -16.08
CA ARG A 174 -9.41 7.46 -15.98
C ARG A 174 -9.90 6.21 -16.67
N PHE A 175 -10.67 5.39 -15.97
CA PHE A 175 -11.24 4.15 -16.51
C PHE A 175 -12.47 3.72 -15.71
N LEU A 176 -13.29 2.84 -16.29
CA LEU A 176 -14.43 2.23 -15.60
C LEU A 176 -13.95 1.06 -14.74
N VAL A 177 -14.52 0.90 -13.54
CA VAL A 177 -14.23 -0.26 -12.69
C VAL A 177 -14.73 -1.54 -13.36
N PRO A 178 -13.83 -2.47 -13.73
CA PRO A 178 -14.23 -3.68 -14.43
C PRO A 178 -14.91 -4.67 -13.49
N PRO A 179 -15.79 -5.57 -13.98
CA PRO A 179 -16.45 -6.58 -13.14
C PRO A 179 -15.49 -7.56 -12.48
N GLY A 180 -14.31 -7.81 -13.07
CA GLY A 180 -13.37 -8.85 -12.63
C GLY A 180 -12.54 -8.51 -11.37
N VAL A 181 -12.63 -7.30 -10.83
CA VAL A 181 -11.76 -6.86 -9.71
C VAL A 181 -12.48 -6.76 -8.36
N VAL A 182 -13.73 -7.19 -8.30
CA VAL A 182 -14.61 -6.95 -7.16
C VAL A 182 -14.80 -8.15 -6.25
N ASN A 183 -15.01 -7.86 -4.97
CA ASN A 183 -15.39 -8.86 -3.98
C ASN A 183 -16.90 -9.17 -4.07
N PHE A 184 -17.33 -10.14 -3.27
CA PHE A 184 -18.74 -10.52 -3.12
C PHE A 184 -19.67 -9.36 -2.70
N GLY A 185 -19.11 -8.26 -2.18
CA GLY A 185 -19.85 -7.04 -1.85
C GLY A 185 -19.95 -6.03 -3.01
N GLY A 186 -19.52 -6.38 -4.22
CA GLY A 186 -19.58 -5.51 -5.41
C GLY A 186 -18.60 -4.33 -5.36
N LYS A 187 -17.56 -4.41 -4.52
CA LYS A 187 -16.56 -3.37 -4.33
C LYS A 187 -15.19 -3.85 -4.80
N ALA A 188 -14.37 -2.96 -5.35
CA ALA A 188 -12.98 -3.29 -5.66
C ALA A 188 -12.23 -3.67 -4.37
N HIS A 189 -11.33 -4.64 -4.47
CA HIS A 189 -10.45 -5.01 -3.35
C HIS A 189 -9.43 -3.90 -3.10
N GLY A 190 -8.98 -3.76 -1.84
CA GLY A 190 -7.96 -2.77 -1.47
C GLY A 190 -6.68 -2.95 -2.30
N GLY A 191 -6.28 -4.19 -2.51
CA GLY A 191 -5.16 -4.58 -3.37
C GLY A 191 -5.26 -4.06 -4.80
N THR A 192 -6.45 -4.11 -5.40
CA THR A 192 -6.69 -3.60 -6.75
C THR A 192 -6.47 -2.09 -6.83
N VAL A 193 -7.03 -1.35 -5.86
CA VAL A 193 -6.86 0.11 -5.80
C VAL A 193 -5.39 0.48 -5.61
N MET A 194 -4.65 -0.27 -4.78
CA MET A 194 -3.20 -0.06 -4.60
C MET A 194 -2.41 -0.34 -5.88
N ARG A 195 -2.82 -1.32 -6.71
CA ARG A 195 -2.21 -1.55 -8.02
C ARG A 195 -2.41 -0.36 -8.96
N TRP A 196 -3.61 0.23 -8.99
CA TRP A 196 -3.85 1.43 -9.80
C TRP A 196 -3.07 2.65 -9.31
N ILE A 197 -2.92 2.80 -7.98
CA ILE A 197 -2.08 3.84 -7.37
C ILE A 197 -0.64 3.71 -7.86
N ASP A 198 -0.07 2.50 -7.81
CA ASP A 198 1.30 2.25 -8.27
C ASP A 198 1.45 2.52 -9.77
N GLU A 199 0.48 2.10 -10.58
CA GLU A 199 0.51 2.29 -12.04
C GLU A 199 0.51 3.78 -12.42
N ALA A 200 -0.36 4.59 -11.81
CA ALA A 200 -0.38 6.03 -12.02
C ALA A 200 0.90 6.72 -11.49
N ALA A 201 1.38 6.30 -10.32
CA ALA A 201 2.61 6.85 -9.73
C ALA A 201 3.86 6.50 -10.55
N TYR A 202 3.94 5.28 -11.09
CA TYR A 202 5.00 4.87 -12.00
C TYR A 202 4.99 5.72 -13.26
N ALA A 203 3.83 5.89 -13.91
CA ALA A 203 3.72 6.72 -15.12
C ALA A 203 4.14 8.18 -14.85
N CYS A 204 3.75 8.72 -13.70
CA CYS A 204 4.18 10.05 -13.24
C CYS A 204 5.70 10.12 -12.99
N ALA A 205 6.27 9.12 -12.33
CA ALA A 205 7.71 9.03 -12.05
C ALA A 205 8.54 8.97 -13.33
N VAL A 206 8.19 8.08 -14.26
CA VAL A 206 8.88 7.95 -15.55
C VAL A 206 8.75 9.24 -16.37
N GLY A 207 7.53 9.81 -16.42
CA GLY A 207 7.28 11.08 -17.12
C GLY A 207 8.13 12.24 -16.57
N TRP A 208 8.36 12.27 -15.25
CA TRP A 208 9.21 13.28 -14.62
C TRP A 208 10.71 13.01 -14.79
N ALA A 209 11.15 11.76 -14.70
CA ALA A 209 12.54 11.37 -14.98
C ALA A 209 12.93 11.71 -16.44
N GLY A 210 11.95 11.77 -17.34
CA GLY A 210 12.07 12.41 -18.64
C GLY A 210 12.86 11.57 -19.65
N ALA A 211 13.73 12.22 -20.42
CA ALA A 211 14.48 11.60 -21.52
C ALA A 211 15.69 10.76 -21.07
N ASP A 212 15.88 10.56 -19.77
CA ASP A 212 16.92 9.64 -19.29
C ASP A 212 16.65 8.24 -19.85
N PRO A 213 17.62 7.59 -20.53
CA PRO A 213 17.43 6.25 -21.09
C PRO A 213 17.05 5.18 -20.07
N LEU A 214 17.29 5.43 -18.77
CA LEU A 214 16.99 4.54 -17.66
C LEU A 214 15.71 4.95 -16.92
N ALA A 215 14.95 5.95 -17.40
CA ALA A 215 13.74 6.41 -16.73
C ALA A 215 12.71 5.28 -16.51
N ASP A 216 12.61 4.33 -17.44
CA ASP A 216 11.73 3.15 -17.35
C ASP A 216 12.21 2.11 -16.32
N HIS A 217 13.38 2.29 -15.72
CA HIS A 217 13.83 1.53 -14.56
C HIS A 217 13.18 2.01 -13.25
N ALA A 218 12.36 3.07 -13.28
CA ALA A 218 11.73 3.59 -12.09
C ALA A 218 11.04 2.49 -11.26
N ILE A 219 11.34 2.45 -9.97
CA ILE A 219 10.74 1.49 -9.04
C ILE A 219 10.20 2.19 -7.81
N GLY A 220 9.02 1.73 -7.36
CA GLY A 220 8.47 2.11 -6.07
C GLY A 220 9.29 1.50 -4.94
N VAL A 221 9.91 2.33 -4.10
CA VAL A 221 10.66 1.90 -2.91
C VAL A 221 9.85 2.05 -1.63
N TYR A 222 8.80 2.87 -1.70
CA TYR A 222 7.90 3.13 -0.60
C TYR A 222 6.49 3.39 -1.12
N SER A 223 5.50 2.80 -0.45
CA SER A 223 4.11 3.23 -0.50
C SER A 223 3.55 3.27 0.91
N GLY A 224 2.90 4.37 1.30
CA GLY A 224 2.44 4.51 2.66
C GLY A 224 1.38 5.57 2.83
N GLY A 225 0.74 5.54 4.00
CA GLY A 225 -0.38 6.42 4.28
C GLY A 225 -1.60 6.11 3.42
N ILE A 226 -1.76 4.84 3.03
CA ILE A 226 -2.88 4.43 2.18
C ILE A 226 -4.12 4.37 3.06
N HIS A 227 -5.03 5.32 2.84
CA HIS A 227 -6.27 5.44 3.59
C HIS A 227 -7.47 5.23 2.68
N PHE A 228 -8.30 4.24 2.99
CA PHE A 228 -9.54 3.96 2.28
C PHE A 228 -10.70 4.70 2.96
N LEU A 229 -11.17 5.77 2.33
CA LEU A 229 -12.18 6.70 2.83
C LEU A 229 -13.59 6.33 2.36
N ALA A 230 -13.71 5.90 1.11
CA ALA A 230 -14.97 5.48 0.49
C ALA A 230 -14.77 4.23 -0.37
N PRO A 231 -15.81 3.40 -0.55
CA PRO A 231 -15.74 2.22 -1.40
C PRO A 231 -15.72 2.59 -2.89
N VAL A 232 -14.98 1.82 -3.69
CA VAL A 232 -14.99 1.88 -5.15
C VAL A 232 -15.93 0.79 -5.68
N ARG A 233 -16.98 1.14 -6.42
CA ARG A 233 -17.99 0.17 -6.90
C ARG A 233 -17.82 -0.17 -8.38
N ILE A 234 -18.35 -1.33 -8.77
CA ILE A 234 -18.39 -1.76 -10.18
C ILE A 234 -19.08 -0.70 -11.03
N GLY A 235 -18.52 -0.42 -12.21
CA GLY A 235 -19.11 0.49 -13.19
C GLY A 235 -19.02 1.97 -12.84
N GLU A 236 -18.51 2.33 -11.66
CA GLU A 236 -18.12 3.73 -11.39
C GLU A 236 -16.93 4.10 -12.30
N LEU A 237 -16.86 5.38 -12.69
CA LEU A 237 -15.65 5.96 -13.25
C LEU A 237 -14.65 6.10 -12.10
N VAL A 238 -13.45 5.59 -12.27
CA VAL A 238 -12.30 5.86 -11.39
C VAL A 238 -11.40 6.88 -12.05
N GLU A 239 -10.96 7.85 -11.25
CA GLU A 239 -9.83 8.72 -11.55
C GLU A 239 -8.70 8.43 -10.56
N VAL A 240 -7.50 8.20 -11.07
CA VAL A 240 -6.26 8.12 -10.29
C VAL A 240 -5.35 9.25 -10.71
N ASP A 241 -5.24 10.25 -9.85
CA ASP A 241 -4.43 11.45 -10.07
C ASP A 241 -3.13 11.35 -9.25
N ALA A 242 -2.00 11.23 -9.93
CA ALA A 242 -0.67 11.16 -9.36
C ALA A 242 0.09 12.46 -9.64
N ARG A 243 0.64 13.10 -8.60
CA ARG A 243 1.38 14.38 -8.70
C ARG A 243 2.72 14.31 -7.98
N ILE A 244 3.78 14.83 -8.61
CA ILE A 244 5.07 15.07 -7.95
C ILE A 244 4.88 16.20 -6.93
N ILE A 245 5.08 15.91 -5.65
CA ILE A 245 4.97 16.91 -4.57
C ILE A 245 6.33 17.30 -4.00
N LEU A 246 7.31 16.41 -4.09
CA LEU A 246 8.66 16.63 -3.58
C LEU A 246 9.67 15.79 -4.38
N THR A 247 10.83 16.36 -4.68
CA THR A 247 12.00 15.61 -5.14
C THR A 247 13.12 15.76 -4.13
N SER A 248 13.81 14.67 -3.87
CA SER A 248 15.13 14.71 -3.24
C SER A 248 16.20 14.56 -4.34
N PRO A 249 17.51 14.62 -4.00
CA PRO A 249 18.56 14.39 -4.99
C PRO A 249 18.38 13.08 -5.79
N HIS A 250 17.83 12.03 -5.17
CA HIS A 250 17.74 10.68 -5.75
C HIS A 250 16.34 10.05 -5.70
N SER A 251 15.30 10.81 -5.35
CA SER A 251 13.94 10.25 -5.21
C SER A 251 12.85 11.22 -5.59
N MET A 252 11.75 10.66 -6.07
CA MET A 252 10.52 11.36 -6.44
C MET A 252 9.42 10.96 -5.48
N HIS A 253 8.79 11.93 -4.82
CA HIS A 253 7.70 11.72 -3.88
C HIS A 253 6.40 12.13 -4.57
N ILE A 254 5.50 11.18 -4.67
CA ILE A 254 4.29 11.27 -5.49
C ILE A 254 3.08 11.14 -4.58
N SER A 255 2.25 12.16 -4.56
CA SER A 255 0.91 12.06 -3.99
C SER A 255 0.00 11.40 -5.02
N THR A 256 -0.76 10.40 -4.61
CA THR A 256 -1.77 9.78 -5.46
C THR A 256 -3.13 9.84 -4.80
N ARG A 257 -4.11 10.38 -5.52
CA ARG A 257 -5.51 10.49 -5.11
C ARG A 257 -6.36 9.63 -6.04
N VAL A 258 -7.17 8.77 -5.46
CA VAL A 258 -8.14 7.95 -6.17
C VAL A 258 -9.52 8.49 -5.83
N SER A 259 -10.27 8.84 -6.86
CA SER A 259 -11.65 9.32 -6.74
C SER A 259 -12.57 8.52 -7.65
N THR A 260 -13.85 8.44 -7.30
CA THR A 260 -14.88 7.81 -8.14
C THR A 260 -16.03 8.75 -8.45
N ALA A 261 -16.69 8.53 -9.58
CA ALA A 261 -17.90 9.24 -9.99
C ALA A 261 -18.89 8.29 -10.68
N ASP A 262 -20.17 8.68 -10.72
CA ASP A 262 -21.12 8.08 -11.67
C ASP A 262 -20.62 8.44 -13.10
N PRO A 263 -20.44 7.48 -14.01
CA PRO A 263 -19.96 7.76 -15.36
C PRO A 263 -20.88 8.72 -16.15
N ARG A 264 -22.14 8.90 -15.74
CA ARG A 264 -23.07 9.89 -16.31
C ARG A 264 -22.80 11.31 -15.82
N ARG A 265 -22.07 11.46 -14.71
CA ARG A 265 -21.68 12.72 -14.07
C ARG A 265 -20.19 12.65 -13.71
N PRO A 266 -19.30 12.58 -14.72
CA PRO A 266 -17.88 12.23 -14.54
C PRO A 266 -17.08 13.23 -13.69
N ASP A 267 -17.58 14.45 -13.53
CA ASP A 267 -16.92 15.51 -12.75
C ASP A 267 -17.36 15.54 -11.27
N ASP A 268 -18.38 14.76 -10.88
CA ASP A 268 -18.88 14.64 -9.48
C ASP A 268 -18.03 13.62 -8.71
N LEU A 269 -16.74 13.94 -8.56
CA LEU A 269 -15.73 13.05 -8.00
C LEU A 269 -15.81 13.00 -6.46
N THR A 270 -15.89 11.78 -5.93
CA THR A 270 -15.77 11.47 -4.50
C THR A 270 -14.41 10.83 -4.22
N LEU A 271 -13.63 11.44 -3.33
CA LEU A 271 -12.32 10.89 -2.91
C LEU A 271 -12.51 9.54 -2.20
N THR A 272 -11.88 8.49 -2.72
CA THR A 272 -11.94 7.14 -2.16
C THR A 272 -10.67 6.77 -1.43
N THR A 273 -9.51 7.10 -1.99
CA THR A 273 -8.21 6.69 -1.44
C THR A 273 -7.17 7.76 -1.67
N GLN A 274 -6.24 7.91 -0.73
CA GLN A 274 -5.05 8.72 -0.91
C GLN A 274 -3.81 7.96 -0.46
N CYS A 275 -2.68 8.25 -1.10
CA CYS A 275 -1.40 7.59 -0.86
C CYS A 275 -0.24 8.58 -1.08
N LEU A 276 0.87 8.33 -0.39
CA LEU A 276 2.17 8.88 -0.74
C LEU A 276 3.10 7.73 -1.16
N SER A 277 3.65 7.82 -2.36
CA SER A 277 4.61 6.87 -2.90
C SER A 277 5.98 7.54 -3.11
N VAL A 278 7.06 6.76 -2.99
CA VAL A 278 8.39 7.22 -3.36
C VAL A 278 8.96 6.30 -4.43
N PHE A 279 9.39 6.92 -5.52
CA PHE A 279 10.05 6.28 -6.63
C PHE A 279 11.51 6.71 -6.71
N VAL A 280 12.36 5.80 -7.17
CA VAL A 280 13.76 6.06 -7.53
C VAL A 280 14.03 5.46 -8.90
N VAL A 281 15.05 5.98 -9.58
CA VAL A 281 15.55 5.41 -10.84
C VAL A 281 16.91 4.77 -10.55
N PRO A 282 17.02 3.44 -10.47
CA PRO A 282 18.29 2.77 -10.25
C PRO A 282 19.10 2.65 -11.55
N ASP A 283 20.41 2.78 -11.43
CA ASP A 283 21.35 2.37 -12.48
C ASP A 283 21.43 0.83 -12.62
N ASP A 284 22.24 0.34 -13.56
CA ASP A 284 22.45 -1.11 -13.73
C ASP A 284 23.12 -1.79 -12.51
N GLY A 285 23.76 -1.01 -11.63
CA GLY A 285 24.30 -1.48 -10.35
C GLY A 285 23.26 -1.50 -9.21
N GLY A 286 22.05 -1.00 -9.45
CA GLY A 286 20.99 -0.89 -8.45
C GLY A 286 21.09 0.34 -7.54
N VAL A 287 21.96 1.31 -7.86
CA VAL A 287 22.13 2.55 -7.10
C VAL A 287 21.17 3.61 -7.63
N ALA A 288 20.46 4.28 -6.73
CA ALA A 288 19.53 5.35 -7.11
C ALA A 288 20.29 6.54 -7.74
N MET A 289 19.96 6.84 -8.99
CA MET A 289 20.53 7.94 -9.77
C MET A 289 19.96 9.29 -9.32
N ALA A 290 20.60 10.38 -9.78
CA ALA A 290 20.05 11.71 -9.59
C ALA A 290 18.77 11.89 -10.40
N VAL A 291 17.77 12.58 -9.86
CA VAL A 291 16.50 12.87 -10.54
C VAL A 291 16.33 14.38 -10.80
N PRO A 292 15.55 14.79 -11.81
CA PRO A 292 15.20 16.20 -12.00
C PRO A 292 14.55 16.79 -10.74
N GLN A 293 14.91 18.03 -10.39
CA GLN A 293 14.45 18.66 -9.16
C GLN A 293 13.21 19.52 -9.39
N TRP A 294 12.15 19.24 -8.63
CA TRP A 294 10.92 20.01 -8.61
C TRP A 294 11.05 21.21 -7.68
N GLN A 295 10.81 22.41 -8.21
CA GLN A 295 10.80 23.66 -7.46
C GLN A 295 9.40 24.30 -7.54
N PRO A 296 8.56 24.12 -6.53
CA PRO A 296 7.22 24.67 -6.54
C PRO A 296 7.23 26.19 -6.40
N THR A 297 6.36 26.87 -7.15
CA THR A 297 6.22 28.34 -7.09
C THR A 297 4.81 28.78 -6.74
N LEU A 298 3.79 27.99 -7.08
CA LEU A 298 2.40 28.28 -6.72
C LEU A 298 2.14 28.02 -5.24
N PRO A 299 1.25 28.79 -4.58
CA PRO A 299 0.99 28.66 -3.14
C PRO A 299 0.63 27.24 -2.70
N GLU A 300 -0.22 26.54 -3.48
CA GLU A 300 -0.60 25.16 -3.18
C GLU A 300 0.59 24.21 -3.27
N ASP A 301 1.37 24.29 -4.34
CA ASP A 301 2.51 23.40 -4.58
C ASP A 301 3.57 23.57 -3.49
N VAL A 302 3.84 24.81 -3.06
CA VAL A 302 4.78 25.09 -1.97
C VAL A 302 4.31 24.48 -0.65
N ARG A 303 3.01 24.61 -0.34
CA ARG A 303 2.41 24.00 0.84
C ARG A 303 2.50 22.47 0.79
N LEU A 304 2.10 21.85 -0.31
CA LEU A 304 2.16 20.39 -0.48
C LEU A 304 3.60 19.86 -0.43
N HIS A 305 4.57 20.64 -0.90
CA HIS A 305 5.98 20.32 -0.81
C HIS A 305 6.47 20.30 0.65
N GLU A 306 6.18 21.33 1.43
CA GLU A 306 6.55 21.37 2.86
C GLU A 306 5.81 20.29 3.66
N HIS A 307 4.54 20.06 3.33
CA HIS A 307 3.74 18.97 3.88
C HIS A 307 4.39 17.60 3.65
N ALA A 308 4.83 17.33 2.41
CA ALA A 308 5.53 16.10 2.06
C ALA A 308 6.79 15.91 2.91
N ARG A 309 7.55 16.99 3.15
CA ARG A 309 8.76 16.95 4.01
C ARG A 309 8.42 16.64 5.46
N GLU A 310 7.30 17.15 5.97
CA GLU A 310 6.83 16.80 7.32
C GLU A 310 6.47 15.32 7.45
N ILE A 311 5.68 14.78 6.50
CA ILE A 311 5.38 13.34 6.47
C ILE A 311 6.68 12.52 6.41
N VAL A 312 7.65 12.95 5.60
CA VAL A 312 8.95 12.29 5.47
C VAL A 312 9.72 12.28 6.79
N ARG A 313 9.69 13.35 7.58
CA ARG A 313 10.31 13.39 8.91
C ARG A 313 9.58 12.46 9.90
N LEU A 314 8.25 12.49 9.92
CA LEU A 314 7.46 11.66 10.83
C LEU A 314 7.60 10.16 10.54
N ARG A 315 7.72 9.76 9.27
CA ARG A 315 7.92 8.34 8.94
C ARG A 315 9.29 7.82 9.33
N GLU A 316 10.30 8.69 9.49
CA GLU A 316 11.66 8.30 9.89
C GLU A 316 11.71 7.90 11.37
N THR A 317 10.76 8.38 12.19
CA THR A 317 10.64 7.98 13.59
C THR A 317 9.93 6.63 13.77
N ILE A 318 9.27 6.10 12.72
CA ILE A 318 8.56 4.82 12.79
C ILE A 318 9.55 3.67 12.61
N VAL A 319 9.82 2.95 13.69
CA VAL A 319 10.71 1.79 13.69
C VAL A 319 10.15 0.67 12.80
N PRO A 320 10.89 0.22 11.76
CA PRO A 320 10.48 -0.89 10.92
C PRO A 320 10.35 -2.19 11.71
N LEU A 321 9.35 -3.02 11.38
CA LEU A 321 9.28 -4.37 11.94
C LEU A 321 10.35 -5.25 11.29
N ALA A 322 11.17 -5.88 12.13
CA ALA A 322 12.17 -6.82 11.66
C ALA A 322 11.50 -8.05 11.05
N ALA A 323 11.90 -8.44 9.84
CA ALA A 323 11.31 -9.61 9.18
C ALA A 323 11.65 -10.92 9.91
N SER A 324 12.78 -10.98 10.61
CA SER A 324 13.11 -12.10 11.48
C SER A 324 12.05 -12.30 12.57
N LEU A 325 11.56 -11.21 13.17
CA LEU A 325 10.54 -11.26 14.22
C LEU A 325 9.17 -11.67 13.68
N THR A 326 8.79 -11.19 12.49
CA THR A 326 7.48 -11.49 11.90
C THR A 326 7.36 -12.92 11.43
N LEU A 327 8.48 -13.52 11.01
CA LEU A 327 8.59 -14.90 10.54
C LEU A 327 8.92 -15.90 11.65
N GLU A 328 9.13 -15.44 12.89
CA GLU A 328 9.23 -16.35 14.03
C GLU A 328 7.92 -17.14 14.21
N PRO A 329 8.02 -18.44 14.53
CA PRO A 329 6.87 -19.30 14.75
C PRO A 329 5.94 -18.76 15.85
#